data_AF-A0A1Q7A854-F1
#
_entry.id   AF-A0A1Q7A854-F1
#
_cell.length_a   1.000
_cell.length_b   1.000
_cell.length_c   1.000
_cell.angle_alpha   90.00
_cell.angle_beta   90.00
_cell.angle_gamma   90.00
#
_symmetry.space_group_name_H-M   'P 1'
#
loop_
_entity.id
_entity.type
_entity.pdbx_description
1 polymer ?
#
loop_
_entity_poly.entity_id
_entity_poly.type
_entity_poly.pdbx_seq_one_letter_code
_entity_poly.pdbx_strand_id
1 'polypeptide(L)'
;SKSTALYLMDKGMVQYLAGRYTDSIQSLSAAEALTEDLYTRRIRSEVEAFLTSDNALPYEGEEFEKVLLNVFLAIDYVHLGQWNDALVEARKVDHKLTVLADRNQKRMTYTRDALARYLSGILYEATGDLSNAFVAYRLALEAFEDYRKNYSTAVPDLVRQDLLRVSEALGLNQEHQEYQQSFPGLTWQSEAASMSDGELVFVTHAGRAPIKRDLFVDVPFSPAALAVVLATKRYDRYDTYNHRAAESILYGLTGRVMRLAVPQFVPRRSMIAHTEAVILSGTARYTARAALMEDITAIAIKDLDDRLLRTTVKAVARAAWKFALAEAVRVGVRSSIKDKEAGAVAGALAGAVAHMIAVGSE
;
A
#
# COMPACT_ATOMS: atom_id res chain seq x y z
N SER A 1 -9.56 -16.29 8.22
CA SER A 1 -9.72 -16.40 6.75
C SER A 1 -8.59 -15.61 6.09
N LYS A 2 -8.21 -15.92 4.84
CA LYS A 2 -7.13 -15.21 4.11
C LYS A 2 -7.40 -13.71 3.96
N SER A 3 -8.67 -13.31 3.92
CA SER A 3 -9.09 -11.92 3.72
C SER A 3 -9.62 -11.25 4.99
N THR A 4 -9.36 -11.81 6.18
CA THR A 4 -9.91 -11.28 7.43
C THR A 4 -9.38 -9.87 7.73
N ALA A 5 -8.09 -9.59 7.52
CA ALA A 5 -7.53 -8.26 7.75
C ALA A 5 -8.19 -7.21 6.84
N LEU A 6 -8.28 -7.50 5.53
CA LEU A 6 -8.94 -6.63 4.56
C LEU A 6 -10.41 -6.38 4.92
N TYR A 7 -11.15 -7.43 5.30
CA TYR A 7 -12.54 -7.28 5.73
C TYR A 7 -12.67 -6.34 6.94
N LEU A 8 -11.78 -6.45 7.93
CA LEU A 8 -11.79 -5.59 9.11
C LEU A 8 -11.42 -4.14 8.77
N MET A 9 -10.45 -3.93 7.89
CA MET A 9 -10.09 -2.61 7.34
C MET A 9 -11.29 -1.95 6.66
N ASP A 10 -11.92 -2.64 5.71
CA ASP A 10 -13.07 -2.13 4.97
C ASP A 10 -14.27 -1.87 5.90
N LYS A 11 -14.53 -2.78 6.83
CA LYS A 11 -15.61 -2.64 7.81
C LYS A 11 -15.39 -1.42 8.69
N GLY A 12 -14.17 -1.24 9.21
CA GLY A 12 -13.79 -0.07 10.02
C GLY A 12 -13.96 1.22 9.25
N MET A 13 -13.44 1.29 8.01
CA MET A 13 -13.59 2.47 7.16
C MET A 13 -15.07 2.82 6.88
N VAL A 14 -15.93 1.82 6.61
CA VAL A 14 -17.37 2.05 6.44
C VAL A 14 -18.03 2.54 7.73
N GLN A 15 -17.58 2.07 8.90
CA GLN A 15 -18.07 2.52 10.20
C GLN A 15 -17.65 3.96 10.50
N TYR A 16 -16.38 4.31 10.24
CA TYR A 16 -15.87 5.69 10.32
C TYR A 16 -16.70 6.63 9.45
N LEU A 17 -16.91 6.30 8.17
CA LEU A 17 -17.71 7.10 7.25
C LEU A 17 -19.19 7.24 7.69
N ALA A 18 -19.69 6.26 8.45
CA ALA A 18 -21.03 6.29 9.02
C ALA A 18 -21.11 7.04 10.36
N GLY A 19 -20.02 7.63 10.84
CA GLY A 19 -19.94 8.31 12.15
C GLY A 19 -20.00 7.34 13.34
N ARG A 20 -19.81 6.04 13.13
CA ARG A 20 -19.81 5.01 14.18
C ARG A 20 -18.38 4.77 14.68
N TYR A 21 -17.81 5.81 15.29
CA TYR A 21 -16.39 5.85 15.66
C TYR A 21 -15.99 4.74 16.64
N THR A 22 -16.81 4.42 17.65
CA THR A 22 -16.53 3.31 18.58
C THR A 22 -16.46 1.95 17.86
N ASP A 23 -17.39 1.69 16.95
CA ASP A 23 -17.40 0.44 16.19
C ASP A 23 -16.23 0.39 15.19
N SER A 24 -15.87 1.55 14.61
CA SER A 24 -14.73 1.71 13.72
C SER A 24 -13.43 1.36 14.45
N ILE A 25 -13.22 1.92 15.64
CA ILE A 25 -12.07 1.60 16.50
C ILE A 25 -11.97 0.10 16.74
N GLN A 26 -13.07 -0.56 17.11
CA GLN A 26 -13.06 -1.99 17.35
C GLN A 26 -12.60 -2.78 16.11
N SER A 27 -13.10 -2.43 14.92
CA SER A 27 -12.74 -3.10 13.67
C SER A 27 -11.30 -2.79 13.23
N LEU A 28 -10.88 -1.52 13.29
CA LEU A 28 -9.55 -1.06 12.87
C LEU A 28 -8.45 -1.54 13.82
N SER A 29 -8.66 -1.54 15.13
CA SER A 29 -7.70 -2.12 16.09
C SER A 29 -7.59 -3.63 15.94
N ALA A 30 -8.68 -4.34 15.63
CA ALA A 30 -8.64 -5.76 15.32
C ALA A 30 -7.88 -6.03 14.01
N ALA A 31 -8.04 -5.16 13.00
CA ALA A 31 -7.24 -5.21 11.78
C ALA A 31 -5.76 -4.99 12.08
N GLU A 32 -5.42 -3.95 12.83
CA GLU A 32 -4.04 -3.64 13.24
C GLU A 32 -3.37 -4.85 13.88
N ALA A 33 -3.97 -5.39 14.95
CA ALA A 33 -3.41 -6.54 15.67
C ALA A 33 -3.22 -7.77 14.76
N LEU A 34 -4.16 -8.01 13.85
CA LEU A 34 -4.05 -9.11 12.89
C LEU A 34 -2.92 -8.87 11.88
N THR A 35 -2.77 -7.66 11.36
CA THR A 35 -1.67 -7.34 10.42
C THR A 35 -0.30 -7.51 11.07
N GLU A 36 -0.15 -7.17 12.35
CA GLU A 36 1.10 -7.34 13.10
C GLU A 36 1.42 -8.83 13.39
N ASP A 37 0.42 -9.63 13.72
CA ASP A 37 0.59 -11.08 13.88
C ASP A 37 0.98 -11.76 12.56
N LEU A 38 0.26 -11.43 11.47
CA LEU A 38 0.56 -11.96 10.14
C LEU A 38 1.98 -11.60 9.70
N TYR A 39 2.38 -10.36 9.93
CA TYR A 39 3.73 -9.89 9.65
C TYR A 39 4.79 -10.68 10.43
N THR A 40 4.56 -10.88 11.74
CA THR A 40 5.47 -11.63 12.61
C THR A 40 5.62 -13.08 12.17
N ARG A 41 4.53 -13.72 11.75
CA ARG A 41 4.55 -15.09 11.22
C ARG A 41 5.31 -15.17 9.90
N ARG A 42 5.11 -14.21 9.00
CA ARG A 42 5.81 -14.16 7.70
C ARG A 42 7.33 -14.15 7.85
N ILE A 43 7.86 -13.38 8.80
CA ILE A 43 9.30 -13.36 9.09
C ILE A 43 9.80 -14.76 9.50
N ARG A 44 9.01 -15.51 10.26
CA ARG A 44 9.38 -16.86 10.74
C ARG A 44 9.25 -17.93 9.65
N SER A 45 8.37 -17.74 8.66
CA SER A 45 7.97 -18.78 7.69
C SER A 45 8.41 -18.52 6.25
N GLU A 46 9.36 -17.61 5.99
CA GLU A 46 9.72 -17.19 4.62
C GLU A 46 10.15 -18.35 3.71
N VAL A 47 10.74 -19.42 4.26
CA VAL A 47 11.13 -20.64 3.53
C VAL A 47 9.93 -21.50 3.13
N GLU A 48 8.90 -21.61 3.98
CA GLU A 48 7.70 -22.41 3.73
C GLU A 48 6.73 -21.72 2.73
N ALA A 49 6.68 -20.39 2.78
CA ALA A 49 5.91 -19.55 1.86
C ALA A 49 6.45 -19.59 0.42
N PHE A 50 7.77 -19.73 0.24
CA PHE A 50 8.36 -19.87 -1.09
C PHE A 50 7.87 -21.13 -1.82
N LEU A 51 7.60 -22.21 -1.09
CA LEU A 51 7.30 -23.53 -1.66
C LEU A 51 5.81 -23.75 -1.96
N THR A 52 4.92 -23.05 -1.27
CA THR A 52 3.46 -23.25 -1.39
C THR A 52 2.86 -22.32 -2.45
N SER A 53 2.54 -21.08 -2.10
CA SER A 53 2.10 -20.00 -2.99
C SER A 53 1.86 -18.70 -2.23
N ASP A 54 2.10 -17.56 -2.87
CA ASP A 54 1.77 -16.26 -2.29
C ASP A 54 0.25 -16.07 -2.13
N ASN A 55 -0.58 -16.70 -2.98
CA ASN A 55 -2.04 -16.74 -2.84
C ASN A 55 -2.52 -17.64 -1.68
N ALA A 56 -1.63 -18.47 -1.12
CA ALA A 56 -1.94 -19.26 0.07
C ALA A 56 -1.84 -18.44 1.36
N LEU A 57 -1.09 -17.34 1.34
CA LEU A 57 -0.86 -16.50 2.51
C LEU A 57 -2.07 -15.60 2.80
N PRO A 58 -2.38 -15.33 4.07
CA PRO A 58 -3.33 -14.29 4.43
C PRO A 58 -2.84 -12.91 3.97
N TYR A 59 -3.77 -12.06 3.54
CA TYR A 59 -3.48 -10.67 3.21
C TYR A 59 -3.12 -9.91 4.49
N GLU A 60 -1.92 -9.33 4.55
CA GLU A 60 -1.42 -8.59 5.72
C GLU A 60 -1.56 -7.08 5.61
N GLY A 61 -2.09 -6.55 4.50
CA GLY A 61 -2.13 -5.12 4.20
C GLY A 61 -0.84 -4.60 3.54
N GLU A 62 -0.97 -3.58 2.70
CA GLU A 62 0.17 -2.81 2.20
C GLU A 62 0.74 -1.90 3.29
N GLU A 63 2.00 -1.48 3.17
CA GLU A 63 2.64 -0.70 4.24
C GLU A 63 1.96 0.66 4.48
N PHE A 64 1.48 1.32 3.41
CA PHE A 64 0.70 2.55 3.54
C PHE A 64 -0.69 2.31 4.18
N GLU A 65 -1.34 1.18 3.88
CA GLU A 65 -2.62 0.83 4.51
C GLU A 65 -2.46 0.62 6.02
N LYS A 66 -1.35 0.01 6.44
CA LYS A 66 -1.05 -0.20 7.86
C LYS A 66 -0.81 1.10 8.61
N VAL A 67 -0.21 2.12 7.97
CA VAL A 67 -0.07 3.45 8.57
C VAL A 67 -1.43 4.16 8.62
N LEU A 68 -2.23 4.06 7.56
CA LEU A 68 -3.58 4.62 7.50
C LEU A 68 -4.51 4.06 8.58
N LEU A 69 -4.35 2.79 9.00
CA LEU A 69 -5.09 2.25 10.14
C LEU A 69 -4.97 3.15 11.38
N ASN A 70 -3.74 3.57 11.72
CA ASN A 70 -3.49 4.42 12.88
C ASN A 70 -3.94 5.87 12.64
N VAL A 71 -3.88 6.36 11.39
CA VAL A 71 -4.45 7.67 11.03
C VAL A 71 -5.95 7.70 11.30
N PHE A 72 -6.70 6.69 10.82
CA PHE A 72 -8.15 6.62 11.05
C PHE A 72 -8.50 6.35 12.51
N LEU A 73 -7.75 5.50 13.21
CA LEU A 73 -7.93 5.31 14.66
C LEU A 73 -7.72 6.62 15.43
N ALA A 74 -6.68 7.40 15.11
CA ALA A 74 -6.44 8.69 15.75
C ALA A 74 -7.62 9.65 15.52
N ILE A 75 -8.13 9.72 14.29
CA ILE A 75 -9.29 10.57 13.95
C ILE A 75 -10.56 10.08 14.67
N ASP A 76 -10.81 8.77 14.74
CA ASP A 76 -11.94 8.20 15.50
C ASP A 76 -11.88 8.61 16.97
N TYR A 77 -10.70 8.49 17.60
CA TYR A 77 -10.48 8.89 18.98
C TYR A 77 -10.70 10.40 19.19
N VAL A 78 -10.23 11.24 18.26
CA VAL A 78 -10.50 12.70 18.29
C VAL A 78 -12.00 12.98 18.25
N HIS A 79 -12.76 12.30 17.39
CA HIS A 79 -14.22 12.47 17.33
C HIS A 79 -14.94 12.06 18.62
N LEU A 80 -14.34 11.19 19.43
CA LEU A 80 -14.84 10.80 20.75
C LEU A 80 -14.30 11.67 21.89
N GLY A 81 -13.48 12.69 21.59
CA GLY A 81 -12.81 13.53 22.59
C GLY A 81 -11.68 12.81 23.35
N GLN A 82 -11.22 11.67 22.85
CA GLN A 82 -10.21 10.80 23.46
C GLN A 82 -8.80 11.17 22.99
N TRP A 83 -8.36 12.38 23.30
CA TRP A 83 -7.10 12.95 22.81
C TRP A 83 -5.85 12.13 23.20
N ASN A 84 -5.84 11.58 24.41
CA ASN A 84 -4.71 10.75 24.87
C ASN A 84 -4.56 9.47 24.04
N ASP A 85 -5.68 8.84 23.68
CA ASP A 85 -5.69 7.64 22.82
C ASP A 85 -5.28 8.00 21.38
N ALA A 86 -5.73 9.15 20.86
CA ALA A 86 -5.25 9.65 19.56
C ALA A 86 -3.72 9.86 19.53
N LEU A 87 -3.13 10.37 20.63
CA LEU A 87 -1.68 10.49 20.75
C LEU A 87 -0.96 9.14 20.87
N VAL A 88 -1.61 8.08 21.37
CA VAL A 88 -1.03 6.73 21.32
C VAL A 88 -0.91 6.28 19.87
N GLU A 89 -1.94 6.51 19.05
CA GLU A 89 -1.92 6.17 17.63
C GLU A 89 -0.87 6.98 16.85
N ALA A 90 -0.70 8.27 17.16
CA ALA A 90 0.38 9.09 16.61
C ALA A 90 1.78 8.51 16.89
N ARG A 91 2.03 8.03 18.12
CA ARG A 91 3.31 7.37 18.48
C ARG A 91 3.51 6.03 17.79
N LYS A 92 2.42 5.27 17.58
CA LYS A 92 2.47 4.02 16.81
C LYS A 92 2.86 4.29 15.36
N VAL A 93 2.34 5.35 14.74
CA VAL A 93 2.77 5.79 13.40
C VAL A 93 4.28 6.02 13.35
N ASP A 94 4.82 6.79 14.31
CA ASP A 94 6.26 7.07 14.36
C ASP A 94 7.11 5.80 14.48
N HIS A 95 6.68 4.88 15.33
CA HIS A 95 7.33 3.58 15.47
C HIS A 95 7.29 2.79 14.15
N LYS A 96 6.11 2.68 13.51
CA LYS A 96 5.93 1.94 12.26
C LYS A 96 6.78 2.52 11.13
N LEU A 97 6.78 3.85 10.94
CA LEU A 97 7.59 4.50 9.91
C LEU A 97 9.09 4.31 10.15
N THR A 98 9.55 4.37 11.41
CA THR A 98 10.96 4.07 11.77
C THR A 98 11.33 2.65 11.38
N VAL A 99 10.51 1.68 11.77
CA VAL A 99 10.71 0.26 11.45
C VAL A 99 10.68 0.02 9.93
N LEU A 100 9.80 0.70 9.19
CA LEU A 100 9.74 0.61 7.73
C LEU A 100 11.00 1.18 7.07
N ALA A 101 11.46 2.35 7.49
CA ALA A 101 12.67 2.98 6.97
C ALA A 101 13.91 2.09 7.20
N ASP A 102 14.05 1.53 8.40
CA ASP A 102 15.17 0.65 8.76
C ASP A 102 15.19 -0.66 7.97
N ARG A 103 14.01 -1.25 7.71
CA ARG A 103 13.90 -2.51 6.95
C ARG A 103 14.09 -2.30 5.46
N ASN A 104 13.63 -1.15 4.95
CA ASN A 104 13.56 -0.89 3.52
C ASN A 104 14.73 -0.06 3.00
N GLN A 105 15.88 0.02 3.70
CA GLN A 105 17.11 0.74 3.31
C GLN A 105 17.32 0.86 1.78
N LYS A 106 16.68 1.87 1.17
CA LYS A 106 16.63 2.19 -0.28
C LYS A 106 15.95 1.17 -1.22
N ARG A 107 15.22 0.18 -0.70
CA ARG A 107 14.48 -0.83 -1.49
C ARG A 107 13.03 -0.45 -1.81
N MET A 108 12.42 0.38 -0.96
CA MET A 108 11.05 0.85 -1.13
C MET A 108 11.05 2.37 -1.00
N THR A 109 10.24 3.03 -1.81
CA THR A 109 10.07 4.48 -1.79
C THR A 109 9.18 4.89 -0.61
N TYR A 110 8.14 4.12 -0.30
CA TYR A 110 7.27 4.36 0.83
C TYR A 110 7.92 3.94 2.14
N THR A 111 8.50 4.91 2.85
CA THR A 111 9.13 4.74 4.18
C THR A 111 8.76 5.85 5.15
N ARG A 112 8.04 6.87 4.66
CA ARG A 112 7.61 8.08 5.37
C ARG A 112 6.19 8.38 4.90
N ASP A 113 5.41 8.95 5.80
CA ASP A 113 4.03 9.35 5.53
C ASP A 113 3.84 10.82 5.92
N ALA A 114 3.50 11.66 4.94
CA ALA A 114 3.40 13.09 5.12
C ALA A 114 2.10 13.49 5.83
N LEU A 115 0.98 12.86 5.49
CA LEU A 115 -0.31 13.09 6.13
C LEU A 115 -0.27 12.64 7.58
N ALA A 116 0.22 11.43 7.84
CA ALA A 116 0.25 10.87 9.18
C ALA A 116 1.16 11.70 10.11
N ARG A 117 2.32 12.17 9.60
CA ARG A 117 3.22 13.07 10.37
C ARG A 117 2.59 14.44 10.63
N TYR A 118 1.92 15.01 9.64
CA TYR A 118 1.24 16.29 9.81
C TYR A 118 0.09 16.18 10.82
N LEU A 119 -0.71 15.11 10.74
CA LEU A 119 -1.76 14.81 11.72
C LEU A 119 -1.18 14.64 13.12
N SER A 120 -0.09 13.90 13.29
CA SER A 120 0.59 13.80 14.60
C SER A 120 0.97 15.18 15.15
N GLY A 121 1.44 16.09 14.30
CA GLY A 121 1.75 17.47 14.69
C GLY A 121 0.53 18.22 15.23
N ILE A 122 -0.58 18.16 14.49
CA ILE A 122 -1.87 18.75 14.91
C ILE A 122 -2.32 18.18 16.27
N LEU A 123 -2.19 16.86 16.46
CA LEU A 123 -2.60 16.21 17.70
C LEU A 123 -1.74 16.64 18.89
N TYR A 124 -0.40 16.68 18.73
CA TYR A 124 0.48 17.16 19.79
C TYR A 124 0.17 18.60 20.16
N GLU A 125 0.00 19.44 19.14
CA GLU A 125 -0.33 20.85 19.32
C GLU A 125 -1.66 21.07 20.02
N ALA A 126 -2.72 20.37 19.62
CA ALA A 126 -4.05 20.44 20.24
C ALA A 126 -4.02 20.04 21.73
N THR A 127 -3.01 19.29 22.16
CA THR A 127 -2.81 18.91 23.58
C THR A 127 -1.79 19.79 24.32
N GLY A 128 -1.27 20.83 23.67
CA GLY A 128 -0.32 21.80 24.22
C GLY A 128 1.15 21.39 24.14
N ASP A 129 1.47 20.29 23.46
CA ASP A 129 2.85 19.81 23.30
C ASP A 129 3.51 20.39 22.04
N LEU A 130 3.80 21.70 22.09
CA LEU A 130 4.40 22.43 20.96
C LEU A 130 5.76 21.86 20.53
N SER A 131 6.55 21.33 21.46
CA SER A 131 7.86 20.74 21.16
C SER A 131 7.73 19.51 20.26
N ASN A 132 6.83 18.58 20.60
CA ASN A 132 6.59 17.41 19.76
C ASN A 132 5.84 17.77 18.47
N ALA A 133 4.95 18.76 18.52
CA ALA A 133 4.30 19.29 17.32
C ALA A 133 5.33 19.81 16.30
N PHE A 134 6.30 20.60 16.76
CA PHE A 134 7.39 21.10 15.92
C PHE A 134 8.19 19.99 15.25
N VAL A 135 8.55 18.94 16.01
CA VAL A 135 9.26 17.77 15.46
C VAL A 135 8.41 17.07 14.40
N ALA A 136 7.13 16.83 14.69
CA ALA A 136 6.21 16.17 13.77
C ALA A 136 6.00 16.98 12.48
N TYR A 137 5.82 18.30 12.55
CA TYR A 137 5.69 19.17 11.38
C TYR A 137 6.95 19.23 10.53
N ARG A 138 8.14 19.21 11.15
CA ARG A 138 9.40 19.18 10.41
C ARG A 138 9.55 17.87 9.63
N LEU A 139 9.24 16.76 10.29
CA LEU A 139 9.20 15.45 9.67
C LEU A 139 8.13 15.34 8.57
N ALA A 140 6.99 16.03 8.73
CA ALA A 140 5.96 16.13 7.70
C ALA A 140 6.46 16.90 6.48
N LEU A 141 7.16 18.03 6.68
CA LEU A 141 7.79 18.79 5.58
C LEU A 141 8.76 17.91 4.79
N GLU A 142 9.67 17.20 5.47
CA GLU A 142 10.60 16.27 4.83
C GLU A 142 9.86 15.18 4.02
N ALA A 143 8.79 14.61 4.60
CA ALA A 143 7.97 13.61 3.92
C ALA A 143 7.25 14.20 2.69
N PHE A 144 6.76 15.44 2.76
CA PHE A 144 6.15 16.12 1.62
C PHE A 144 7.16 16.42 0.51
N GLU A 145 8.42 16.72 0.84
CA GLU A 145 9.47 16.87 -0.16
C GLU A 145 9.75 15.57 -0.91
N ASP A 146 9.70 14.43 -0.21
CA ASP A 146 9.79 13.12 -0.82
C ASP A 146 8.54 12.80 -1.66
N TYR A 147 7.35 13.17 -1.17
CA TYR A 147 6.10 13.00 -1.90
C TYR A 147 6.10 13.79 -3.20
N ARG A 148 6.62 15.02 -3.20
CA ARG A 148 6.76 15.84 -4.41
C ARG A 148 7.61 15.14 -5.47
N LYS A 149 8.69 14.48 -5.06
CA LYS A 149 9.61 13.76 -5.98
C LYS A 149 9.00 12.45 -6.48
N ASN A 150 8.33 11.70 -5.60
CA ASN A 150 7.97 10.31 -5.85
C ASN A 150 6.51 10.09 -6.24
N TYR A 151 5.61 10.94 -5.76
CA TYR A 151 4.16 10.82 -5.93
C TYR A 151 3.53 12.07 -6.59
N SER A 152 4.33 13.09 -6.90
CA SER A 152 3.87 14.37 -7.47
C SER A 152 2.89 15.16 -6.59
N THR A 153 2.85 14.88 -5.28
CA THR A 153 2.07 15.67 -4.32
C THR A 153 2.89 16.87 -3.87
N ALA A 154 2.37 18.08 -4.10
CA ALA A 154 3.07 19.31 -3.70
C ALA A 154 3.12 19.45 -2.17
N VAL A 155 4.11 20.18 -1.67
CA VAL A 155 4.20 20.55 -0.25
C VAL A 155 3.14 21.62 0.06
N PRO A 156 2.13 21.35 0.90
CA PRO A 156 1.09 22.32 1.24
C PRO A 156 1.64 23.54 1.97
N ASP A 157 1.03 24.72 1.76
CA ASP A 157 1.38 25.93 2.53
C ASP A 157 1.12 25.76 4.03
N LEU A 158 0.06 25.04 4.39
CA LEU A 158 -0.32 24.76 5.79
C LEU A 158 0.86 24.24 6.62
N VAL A 159 1.57 23.23 6.12
CA VAL A 159 2.73 22.64 6.81
C VAL A 159 3.84 23.66 7.04
N ARG A 160 4.09 24.54 6.06
CA ARG A 160 5.11 25.60 6.17
C ARG A 160 4.67 26.70 7.14
N GLN A 161 3.39 27.06 7.12
CA GLN A 161 2.81 28.05 8.02
C GLN A 161 2.88 27.59 9.47
N ASP A 162 2.52 26.33 9.75
CA ASP A 162 2.59 25.74 11.08
C ASP A 162 4.04 25.63 11.59
N LEU A 163 4.99 25.30 10.71
CA LEU A 163 6.41 25.33 11.08
C LEU A 163 6.89 26.73 11.48
N LEU A 164 6.51 27.76 10.72
CA LEU A 164 6.86 29.15 11.06
C LEU A 164 6.21 29.56 12.38
N ARG A 165 4.91 29.29 12.55
CA ARG A 165 4.16 29.63 13.76
C ARG A 165 4.71 28.94 15.01
N VAL A 166 4.94 27.63 14.96
CA VAL A 166 5.42 26.87 16.12
C VAL A 166 6.89 27.16 16.43
N SER A 167 7.76 27.34 15.42
CA SER A 167 9.15 27.73 15.65
C SER A 167 9.28 29.13 16.29
N GLU A 168 8.40 30.06 15.90
CA GLU A 168 8.28 31.38 16.54
C GLU A 168 7.82 31.24 17.99
N ALA A 169 6.75 30.49 18.23
CA ALA A 169 6.16 30.29 19.56
C ALA A 169 7.14 29.67 20.57
N LEU A 170 7.99 28.74 20.09
CA LEU A 170 9.02 28.09 20.90
C LEU A 170 10.29 28.94 21.08
N GLY A 171 10.42 30.08 20.40
CA GLY A 171 11.62 30.92 20.43
C GLY A 171 12.84 30.29 19.74
N LEU A 172 12.62 29.39 18.77
CA LEU A 172 13.66 28.72 18.00
C LEU A 172 14.17 29.65 16.89
N ASN A 173 14.88 30.72 17.29
CA ASN A 173 15.22 31.84 16.41
C ASN A 173 16.02 31.43 15.16
N GLN A 174 16.93 30.46 15.30
CA GLN A 174 17.74 30.01 14.17
C GLN A 174 16.88 29.26 13.15
N GLU A 175 16.17 28.21 13.59
CA GLU A 175 15.29 27.41 12.73
C GLU A 175 14.20 28.27 12.10
N HIS A 176 13.60 29.19 12.87
CA HIS A 176 12.60 30.12 12.38
C HIS A 176 13.15 30.99 11.24
N GLN A 177 14.35 31.55 11.40
CA GLN A 177 14.99 32.35 10.36
C GLN A 177 15.34 31.52 9.11
N GLU A 178 15.78 30.27 9.28
CA GLU A 178 16.04 29.34 8.18
C GLU A 178 14.76 29.02 7.38
N TYR A 179 13.63 28.81 8.06
CA TYR A 179 12.33 28.61 7.42
C TYR A 179 11.82 29.86 6.71
N GLN A 180 11.95 31.04 7.31
CA GLN A 180 11.55 32.30 6.67
C GLN A 180 12.30 32.53 5.35
N GLN A 181 13.60 32.22 5.31
CA GLN A 181 14.42 32.33 4.09
C GLN A 181 14.02 31.27 3.05
N SER A 182 13.69 30.07 3.51
CA SER A 182 13.33 28.94 2.65
C SER A 182 11.91 29.05 2.07
N PHE A 183 11.02 29.83 2.71
CA PHE A 183 9.62 30.03 2.33
C PHE A 183 9.32 31.50 1.96
N PRO A 184 10.00 32.07 0.94
CA PRO A 184 9.88 33.47 0.61
C PRO A 184 8.45 33.83 0.19
N GLY A 185 7.92 34.90 0.78
CA GLY A 185 6.58 35.40 0.47
C GLY A 185 5.43 34.64 1.14
N LEU A 186 5.72 33.63 1.98
CA LEU A 186 4.70 32.95 2.76
C LEU A 186 4.29 33.80 3.98
N THR A 187 2.99 33.98 4.16
CA THR A 187 2.42 34.65 5.33
C THR A 187 1.91 33.61 6.33
N TRP A 188 2.21 33.80 7.62
CA TRP A 188 1.68 33.01 8.72
C TRP A 188 1.10 33.94 9.79
N GLN A 189 0.25 33.39 10.65
CA GLN A 189 -0.20 34.06 11.88
C GLN A 189 0.63 33.52 13.04
N SER A 190 1.15 34.40 13.88
CA SER A 190 1.91 33.99 15.06
C SER A 190 0.98 33.45 16.13
N GLU A 191 1.48 32.56 16.98
CA GLU A 191 0.71 31.96 18.08
C GLU A 191 0.11 33.02 19.01
N ALA A 192 0.87 34.08 19.30
CA ALA A 192 0.40 35.20 20.11
C ALA A 192 -0.77 35.95 19.47
N ALA A 193 -0.82 36.03 18.14
CA ALA A 193 -1.89 36.70 17.40
C ALA A 193 -3.17 35.84 17.31
N SER A 194 -3.04 34.51 17.33
CA SER A 194 -4.16 33.56 17.26
C SER A 194 -4.69 33.12 18.63
N MET A 195 -4.16 33.61 19.75
CA MET A 195 -4.59 33.21 21.11
C MET A 195 -6.08 33.42 21.39
N SER A 196 -6.72 34.39 20.72
CA SER A 196 -8.16 34.66 20.87
C SER A 196 -9.04 33.89 19.89
N ASP A 197 -8.42 33.16 18.96
CA ASP A 197 -9.11 32.53 17.85
C ASP A 197 -9.38 31.06 18.16
N GLY A 198 -10.43 30.51 17.54
CA GLY A 198 -10.69 29.07 17.54
C GLY A 198 -10.26 28.48 16.20
N GLU A 199 -9.59 27.33 16.23
CA GLU A 199 -9.21 26.61 15.00
C GLU A 199 -10.22 25.51 14.66
N LEU A 200 -10.52 25.39 13.36
CA LEU A 200 -11.32 24.29 12.82
C LEU A 200 -10.55 23.61 11.70
N VAL A 201 -10.18 22.35 11.93
CA VAL A 201 -9.47 21.52 10.96
C VAL A 201 -10.48 20.65 10.21
N PHE A 202 -10.50 20.78 8.87
CA PHE A 202 -11.33 19.97 8.00
C PHE A 202 -10.49 18.91 7.31
N VAL A 203 -10.80 17.63 7.58
CA VAL A 203 -10.22 16.49 6.87
C VAL A 203 -11.25 15.93 5.89
N THR A 204 -10.89 15.86 4.62
CA THR A 204 -11.82 15.42 3.56
C THR A 204 -11.23 14.28 2.76
N HIS A 205 -12.00 13.22 2.57
CA HIS A 205 -11.63 12.06 1.77
C HIS A 205 -12.32 12.16 0.40
N ALA A 206 -11.55 12.37 -0.66
CA ALA A 206 -12.08 12.57 -2.00
C ALA A 206 -11.71 11.44 -2.96
N GLY A 207 -12.69 10.93 -3.70
CA GLY A 207 -12.46 9.92 -4.73
C GLY A 207 -12.60 8.48 -4.24
N ARG A 208 -11.90 7.55 -4.92
CA ARG A 208 -11.93 6.12 -4.62
C ARG A 208 -10.51 5.56 -4.70
N ALA A 209 -10.10 4.77 -3.71
CA ALA A 209 -8.80 4.08 -3.69
C ALA A 209 -8.58 3.23 -4.96
N PRO A 210 -7.35 2.90 -5.39
CA PRO A 210 -7.15 2.02 -6.55
C PRO A 210 -7.68 0.60 -6.28
N ILE A 211 -7.94 -0.17 -7.34
CA ILE A 211 -8.29 -1.59 -7.23
C ILE A 211 -7.07 -2.42 -7.58
N LYS A 212 -6.70 -3.37 -6.72
CA LYS A 212 -5.68 -4.37 -7.02
C LYS A 212 -6.27 -5.50 -7.86
N ARG A 213 -5.63 -5.84 -8.99
CA ARG A 213 -6.05 -6.91 -9.91
C ARG A 213 -4.86 -7.76 -10.31
N ASP A 214 -5.15 -8.96 -10.80
CA ASP A 214 -4.16 -9.85 -11.38
C ASP A 214 -3.94 -9.54 -12.86
N LEU A 215 -2.69 -9.35 -13.23
CA LEU A 215 -2.18 -9.35 -14.58
C LEU A 215 -1.46 -10.67 -14.83
N PHE A 216 -1.81 -11.37 -15.91
CA PHE A 216 -1.20 -12.67 -16.20
C PHE A 216 0.01 -12.52 -17.13
N VAL A 217 1.12 -13.16 -16.77
CA VAL A 217 2.34 -13.24 -17.58
C VAL A 217 2.61 -14.69 -17.94
N ASP A 218 2.65 -14.99 -19.23
CA ASP A 218 2.95 -16.33 -19.73
C ASP A 218 4.47 -16.55 -19.79
N VAL A 219 4.96 -17.54 -19.04
CA VAL A 219 6.39 -17.88 -18.91
C VAL A 219 6.68 -19.20 -19.64
N PRO A 220 7.41 -19.17 -20.77
CA PRO A 220 7.76 -20.37 -21.52
C PRO A 220 9.02 -21.06 -20.96
N PHE A 221 8.97 -22.37 -20.75
CA PHE A 221 10.09 -23.20 -20.29
C PHE A 221 10.75 -24.03 -21.41
N SER A 222 10.47 -23.73 -22.68
CA SER A 222 11.16 -24.33 -23.82
C SER A 222 11.12 -23.44 -25.07
N PRO A 223 12.02 -23.62 -26.05
CA PRO A 223 12.00 -22.86 -27.31
C PRO A 223 10.68 -23.01 -28.08
N ALA A 224 10.09 -24.21 -28.10
CA ALA A 224 8.79 -24.45 -28.72
C ALA A 224 7.67 -23.69 -28.00
N ALA A 225 7.68 -23.69 -26.66
CA ALA A 225 6.74 -22.93 -25.84
C ALA A 225 6.88 -21.41 -26.07
N LEU A 226 8.11 -20.91 -26.20
CA LEU A 226 8.37 -19.50 -26.52
C LEU A 226 7.80 -19.13 -27.90
N ALA A 227 7.96 -19.99 -28.90
CA ALA A 227 7.38 -19.77 -30.22
C ALA A 227 5.84 -19.66 -30.16
N VAL A 228 5.18 -20.48 -29.33
CA VAL A 228 3.73 -20.41 -29.09
C VAL A 228 3.36 -19.06 -28.45
N VAL A 229 4.03 -18.66 -27.36
CA VAL A 229 3.77 -17.38 -26.66
C VAL A 229 3.99 -16.17 -27.58
N LEU A 230 5.01 -16.20 -28.43
CA LEU A 230 5.28 -15.11 -29.38
C LEU A 230 4.27 -15.07 -30.54
N ALA A 231 3.75 -16.23 -30.96
CA ALA A 231 2.74 -16.31 -32.00
C ALA A 231 1.38 -15.79 -31.52
N THR A 232 1.01 -16.07 -30.26
CA THR A 232 -0.24 -15.59 -29.66
C THR A 232 -0.19 -14.09 -29.37
N LYS A 233 0.89 -13.60 -28.74
CA LYS A 233 1.04 -12.16 -28.42
C LYS A 233 1.06 -11.21 -29.63
N ARG A 234 1.46 -11.68 -30.81
CA ARG A 234 1.48 -10.85 -32.04
C ARG A 234 0.08 -10.48 -32.54
N TYR A 235 -0.96 -11.19 -32.11
CA TYR A 235 -2.35 -10.91 -32.47
C TYR A 235 -3.08 -10.01 -31.45
N ASP A 236 -2.56 -9.87 -30.22
CA ASP A 236 -3.21 -9.17 -29.12
C ASP A 236 -2.84 -7.69 -29.03
N ARG A 237 -3.44 -6.87 -29.92
CA ARG A 237 -3.50 -5.41 -29.73
C ARG A 237 -4.88 -4.91 -29.26
N TYR A 238 -5.86 -5.80 -29.08
CA TYR A 238 -7.21 -5.47 -28.61
C TYR A 238 -7.75 -6.51 -27.61
N ASP A 239 -8.07 -6.04 -26.40
CA ASP A 239 -8.65 -6.81 -25.30
C ASP A 239 -9.94 -7.56 -25.68
N THR A 240 -10.01 -8.88 -25.45
CA THR A 240 -11.31 -9.56 -25.22
C THR A 240 -11.19 -10.83 -24.37
N TYR A 241 -12.10 -10.97 -23.41
CA TYR A 241 -12.21 -12.06 -22.42
C TYR A 241 -12.30 -13.48 -23.03
N ASN A 242 -12.76 -13.61 -24.29
CA ASN A 242 -12.99 -14.90 -24.96
C ASN A 242 -11.74 -15.63 -25.48
N HIS A 243 -10.60 -14.94 -25.67
CA HIS A 243 -9.37 -15.60 -26.16
C HIS A 243 -8.60 -16.34 -25.06
N ARG A 244 -8.84 -16.00 -23.78
CA ARG A 244 -8.15 -16.61 -22.64
C ARG A 244 -8.40 -18.12 -22.52
N ALA A 245 -9.56 -18.59 -22.96
CA ALA A 245 -9.93 -20.01 -22.97
C ALA A 245 -9.22 -20.79 -24.09
N ALA A 246 -8.99 -20.16 -25.25
CA ALA A 246 -8.28 -20.80 -26.37
C ALA A 246 -6.76 -20.89 -26.08
N GLU A 247 -6.19 -19.85 -25.49
CA GLU A 247 -4.79 -19.85 -25.06
C GLU A 247 -4.50 -20.87 -23.95
N SER A 248 -5.37 -20.98 -22.95
CA SER A 248 -5.19 -21.96 -21.86
C SER A 248 -5.25 -23.40 -22.37
N ILE A 249 -6.04 -23.68 -23.41
CA ILE A 249 -6.04 -24.97 -24.12
C ILE A 249 -4.71 -25.19 -24.86
N LEU A 250 -4.22 -24.21 -25.61
CA LEU A 250 -2.94 -24.30 -26.35
C LEU A 250 -1.74 -24.46 -25.41
N TYR A 251 -1.71 -23.73 -24.30
CA TYR A 251 -0.67 -23.83 -23.29
C TYR A 251 -0.73 -25.16 -22.53
N GLY A 252 -1.94 -25.64 -22.21
CA GLY A 252 -2.16 -26.97 -21.64
C GLY A 252 -1.69 -28.12 -22.53
N LEU A 253 -1.81 -27.99 -23.86
CA LEU A 253 -1.33 -28.99 -24.83
C LEU A 253 0.20 -29.06 -24.91
N THR A 254 0.90 -27.94 -24.68
CA THR A 254 2.37 -27.94 -24.62
C THR A 254 2.92 -28.35 -23.26
N GLY A 255 2.15 -28.13 -22.18
CA GLY A 255 2.56 -28.39 -20.79
C GLY A 255 3.80 -27.61 -20.34
N ARG A 256 4.28 -26.66 -21.16
CA ARG A 256 5.60 -26.00 -21.04
C ARG A 256 5.52 -24.48 -21.02
N VAL A 257 4.31 -23.93 -20.93
CA VAL A 257 4.05 -22.52 -20.62
C VAL A 257 3.34 -22.49 -19.28
N MET A 258 3.82 -21.66 -18.36
CA MET A 258 3.20 -21.47 -17.06
C MET A 258 2.74 -20.02 -16.94
N ARG A 259 1.47 -19.83 -16.57
CA ARG A 259 0.84 -18.52 -16.47
C ARG A 259 0.98 -18.04 -15.03
N LEU A 260 1.71 -16.94 -14.83
CA LEU A 260 1.93 -16.32 -13.53
C LEU A 260 0.95 -15.16 -13.32
N ALA A 261 0.31 -15.11 -12.15
CA ALA A 261 -0.43 -13.93 -11.72
C ALA A 261 0.55 -12.91 -11.10
N VAL A 262 0.56 -11.70 -11.64
CA VAL A 262 1.36 -10.57 -11.15
C VAL A 262 0.39 -9.45 -10.75
N PRO A 263 0.49 -8.88 -9.55
CA PRO A 263 -0.42 -7.85 -9.10
C PRO A 263 -0.24 -6.54 -9.87
N GLN A 264 -1.34 -5.79 -10.04
CA GLN A 264 -1.37 -4.44 -10.58
C GLN A 264 -2.41 -3.59 -9.85
N PHE A 265 -2.07 -2.35 -9.49
CA PHE A 265 -3.05 -1.36 -9.06
C PHE A 265 -3.65 -0.63 -10.26
N VAL A 266 -4.97 -0.63 -10.35
CA VAL A 266 -5.75 0.07 -11.37
C VAL A 266 -6.35 1.33 -10.76
N PRO A 267 -5.95 2.54 -11.22
CA PRO A 267 -6.53 3.79 -10.76
C PRO A 267 -8.04 3.85 -10.96
N ARG A 268 -8.74 4.47 -9.99
CA ARG A 268 -10.14 4.89 -10.16
C ARG A 268 -10.18 6.40 -10.19
N ARG A 269 -10.52 6.97 -11.36
CA ARG A 269 -10.55 8.44 -11.54
C ARG A 269 -11.54 9.07 -10.54
N SER A 270 -11.07 10.08 -9.83
CA SER A 270 -11.92 11.01 -9.09
C SER A 270 -12.31 12.17 -10.00
N MET A 271 -13.52 12.72 -9.82
CA MET A 271 -13.97 13.93 -10.50
C MET A 271 -13.87 15.17 -9.60
N ILE A 272 -13.37 15.03 -8.38
CA ILE A 272 -13.22 16.12 -7.42
C ILE A 272 -11.85 16.76 -7.62
N ALA A 273 -11.83 18.04 -8.03
CA ALA A 273 -10.59 18.80 -8.21
C ALA A 273 -10.07 19.35 -6.86
N HIS A 274 -10.96 19.87 -6.01
CA HIS A 274 -10.66 20.32 -4.66
C HIS A 274 -11.94 20.42 -3.83
N THR A 275 -11.78 20.53 -2.50
CA THR A 275 -12.87 20.83 -1.56
C THR A 275 -12.69 22.24 -1.01
N GLU A 276 -13.79 22.96 -0.79
CA GLU A 276 -13.79 24.25 -0.09
C GLU A 276 -14.68 24.17 1.15
N ALA A 277 -14.15 24.55 2.30
CA ALA A 277 -14.91 24.75 3.51
C ALA A 277 -15.36 26.21 3.59
N VAL A 278 -16.65 26.44 3.81
CA VAL A 278 -17.22 27.78 3.96
C VAL A 278 -17.93 27.84 5.30
N ILE A 279 -17.47 28.74 6.18
CA ILE A 279 -18.10 28.99 7.48
C ILE A 279 -18.76 30.37 7.44
N LEU A 280 -20.01 30.42 7.86
CA LEU A 280 -20.80 31.64 8.00
C LEU A 280 -21.00 31.93 9.49
N SER A 281 -20.54 33.10 9.94
CA SER A 281 -20.74 33.57 11.31
C SER A 281 -21.37 34.97 11.28
N GLY A 282 -22.69 35.03 11.41
CA GLY A 282 -23.45 36.28 11.20
C GLY A 282 -23.27 36.80 9.78
N THR A 283 -22.62 37.96 9.63
CA THR A 283 -22.26 38.56 8.33
C THR A 283 -20.86 38.19 7.84
N ALA A 284 -20.04 37.57 8.67
CA ALA A 284 -18.69 37.16 8.31
C ALA A 284 -18.71 35.83 7.55
N ARG A 285 -17.94 35.76 6.46
CA ARG A 285 -17.75 34.55 5.65
C ARG A 285 -16.28 34.19 5.63
N TYR A 286 -15.97 33.01 6.15
CA TYR A 286 -14.65 32.42 6.11
C TYR A 286 -14.65 31.32 5.05
N THR A 287 -13.60 31.26 4.24
CA THR A 287 -13.45 30.24 3.19
C THR A 287 -12.04 29.69 3.25
N ALA A 288 -11.92 28.37 3.28
CA ALA A 288 -10.66 27.66 3.26
C ALA A 288 -10.70 26.59 2.16
N ARG A 289 -9.61 26.47 1.39
CA ARG A 289 -9.46 25.45 0.36
C ARG A 289 -8.67 24.27 0.92
N ALA A 290 -9.17 23.05 0.72
CA ALA A 290 -8.45 21.85 1.11
C ALA A 290 -7.19 21.68 0.24
N ALA A 291 -6.11 21.22 0.87
CA ALA A 291 -4.88 20.83 0.19
C ALA A 291 -4.81 19.30 0.08
N LEU A 292 -4.25 18.79 -1.02
CA LEU A 292 -3.98 17.36 -1.17
C LEU A 292 -2.83 16.97 -0.23
N MET A 293 -3.16 16.27 0.86
CA MET A 293 -2.16 15.79 1.82
C MET A 293 -1.56 14.44 1.41
N GLU A 294 -2.33 13.59 0.76
CA GLU A 294 -1.89 12.25 0.38
C GLU A 294 -2.60 11.75 -0.89
N ASP A 295 -1.83 11.28 -1.87
CA ASP A 295 -2.36 10.58 -3.06
C ASP A 295 -2.15 9.07 -2.90
N ILE A 296 -3.15 8.41 -2.32
CA ILE A 296 -3.15 6.95 -2.09
C ILE A 296 -2.93 6.16 -3.38
N THR A 297 -3.42 6.66 -4.53
CA THR A 297 -3.27 5.96 -5.80
C THR A 297 -1.83 6.00 -6.27
N ALA A 298 -1.20 7.17 -6.24
CA ALA A 298 0.20 7.35 -6.61
C ALA A 298 1.12 6.52 -5.70
N ILE A 299 0.87 6.54 -4.39
CA ILE A 299 1.61 5.75 -3.40
C ILE A 299 1.49 4.26 -3.69
N ALA A 300 0.26 3.73 -3.84
CA ALA A 300 0.03 2.30 -4.07
C ALA A 300 0.72 1.78 -5.35
N ILE A 301 0.65 2.57 -6.43
CA ILE A 301 1.31 2.21 -7.70
C ILE A 301 2.82 2.19 -7.53
N LYS A 302 3.40 3.22 -6.91
CA LYS A 302 4.85 3.33 -6.74
C LYS A 302 5.40 2.26 -5.79
N ASP A 303 4.72 2.04 -4.67
CA ASP A 303 5.05 0.99 -3.69
C ASP A 303 5.01 -0.41 -4.32
N LEU A 304 4.04 -0.67 -5.19
CA LEU A 304 4.01 -1.92 -5.96
C LEU A 304 5.16 -2.01 -6.97
N ASP A 305 5.41 -0.94 -7.74
CA ASP A 305 6.46 -0.87 -8.76
C ASP A 305 7.85 -1.18 -8.18
N ASP A 306 8.16 -0.62 -7.01
CA ASP A 306 9.44 -0.83 -6.32
C ASP A 306 9.74 -2.30 -5.99
N ARG A 307 8.70 -3.09 -5.71
CA ARG A 307 8.85 -4.54 -5.44
C ARG A 307 8.48 -5.44 -6.61
N LEU A 308 7.88 -4.91 -7.68
CA LEU A 308 7.27 -5.69 -8.75
C LEU A 308 8.28 -6.63 -9.41
N LEU A 309 9.48 -6.12 -9.72
CA LEU A 309 10.54 -6.92 -10.32
C LEU A 309 10.94 -8.10 -9.41
N ARG A 310 11.19 -7.83 -8.12
CA ARG A 310 11.59 -8.86 -7.16
C ARG A 310 10.48 -9.91 -6.97
N THR A 311 9.24 -9.48 -6.86
CA THR A 311 8.08 -10.37 -6.73
C THR A 311 7.92 -11.24 -7.98
N THR A 312 8.06 -10.65 -9.16
CA THR A 312 7.98 -11.37 -10.45
C THR A 312 9.12 -12.38 -10.58
N VAL A 313 10.36 -12.00 -10.26
CA VAL A 313 11.51 -12.93 -10.28
C VAL A 313 11.30 -14.10 -9.31
N LYS A 314 10.81 -13.84 -8.10
CA LYS A 314 10.48 -14.91 -7.13
C LYS A 314 9.39 -15.85 -7.67
N ALA A 315 8.34 -15.30 -8.28
CA ALA A 315 7.27 -16.10 -8.89
C ALA A 315 7.79 -16.96 -10.05
N VAL A 316 8.61 -16.40 -10.95
CA VAL A 316 9.24 -17.15 -12.05
C VAL A 316 10.16 -18.26 -11.52
N ALA A 317 10.95 -18.00 -10.48
CA ALA A 317 11.82 -19.01 -9.88
C ALA A 317 11.01 -20.17 -9.26
N ARG A 318 9.93 -19.84 -8.54
CA ARG A 318 8.99 -20.82 -7.97
C ARG A 318 8.35 -21.65 -9.09
N ALA A 319 7.91 -21.01 -10.16
CA ALA A 319 7.35 -21.64 -11.34
C ALA A 319 8.33 -22.63 -11.99
N ALA A 320 9.58 -22.20 -12.19
CA ALA A 320 10.63 -23.03 -12.76
C ALA A 320 10.91 -24.27 -11.89
N TRP A 321 10.95 -24.09 -10.57
CA TRP A 321 11.11 -25.18 -9.60
C TRP A 321 9.96 -26.19 -9.68
N LYS A 322 8.70 -25.70 -9.64
CA LYS A 322 7.50 -26.54 -9.77
C LYS A 322 7.47 -27.28 -11.10
N PHE A 323 7.86 -26.62 -12.20
CA PHE A 323 7.99 -27.23 -13.50
C PHE A 323 9.06 -28.35 -13.51
N ALA A 324 10.23 -28.10 -12.95
CA ALA A 324 11.31 -29.09 -12.88
C ALA A 324 10.92 -30.33 -12.05
N LEU A 325 10.19 -30.15 -10.94
CA LEU A 325 9.66 -31.26 -10.14
C LEU A 325 8.65 -32.11 -10.93
N ALA A 326 7.72 -31.47 -11.63
CA ALA A 326 6.75 -32.20 -12.46
C ALA A 326 7.44 -32.99 -13.58
N GLU A 327 8.47 -32.41 -14.21
CA GLU A 327 9.27 -33.09 -15.23
C GLU A 327 10.09 -34.25 -14.66
N ALA A 328 10.63 -34.12 -13.44
CA ALA A 328 11.32 -35.20 -12.74
C ALA A 328 10.39 -36.39 -12.43
N VAL A 329 9.14 -36.11 -12.01
CA VAL A 329 8.11 -37.16 -11.81
C VAL A 329 7.81 -37.86 -13.14
N ARG A 330 7.62 -37.10 -14.22
CA ARG A 330 7.38 -37.63 -15.58
C ARG A 330 8.50 -38.59 -16.02
N VAL A 331 9.76 -38.17 -15.86
CA VAL A 331 10.94 -38.97 -16.22
C VAL A 331 11.10 -40.19 -15.32
N GLY A 332 10.93 -40.03 -14.01
CA GLY A 332 11.02 -41.11 -13.03
C GLY A 332 10.02 -42.22 -13.30
N VAL A 333 8.74 -41.90 -13.47
CA VAL A 333 7.68 -42.86 -13.79
C VAL A 333 7.90 -43.52 -15.16
N ARG A 334 8.39 -42.76 -16.15
CA ARG A 334 8.73 -43.32 -17.46
C ARG A 334 9.85 -44.35 -17.38
N SER A 335 10.87 -44.10 -16.54
CA SER A 335 12.03 -44.98 -16.39
C SER A 335 11.78 -46.21 -15.51
N SER A 336 10.76 -46.19 -14.65
CA SER A 336 10.45 -47.30 -13.73
C SER A 336 9.64 -48.44 -14.40
N ILE A 337 9.06 -48.19 -15.57
CA ILE A 337 8.31 -49.19 -16.34
C ILE A 337 9.22 -49.76 -17.43
N LYS A 338 9.40 -51.09 -17.41
CA LYS A 338 10.29 -51.82 -18.33
C LYS A 338 9.85 -51.73 -19.80
N ASP A 339 8.54 -51.69 -20.03
CA ASP A 339 7.97 -51.53 -21.37
C ASP A 339 8.06 -50.06 -21.81
N LYS A 340 8.66 -49.82 -22.98
CA LYS A 340 8.93 -48.47 -23.48
C LYS A 340 7.66 -47.68 -23.82
N GLU A 341 6.63 -48.35 -24.32
CA GLU A 341 5.36 -47.72 -24.70
C GLU A 341 4.52 -47.46 -23.46
N ALA A 342 4.36 -48.46 -22.59
CA ALA A 342 3.64 -48.31 -21.33
C ALA A 342 4.30 -47.28 -20.40
N GLY A 343 5.64 -47.24 -20.37
CA GLY A 343 6.40 -46.24 -19.61
C GLY A 343 6.23 -44.83 -20.16
N ALA A 344 6.18 -44.66 -21.48
CA ALA A 344 5.92 -43.35 -22.09
C ALA A 344 4.53 -42.83 -21.73
N VAL A 345 3.49 -43.69 -21.80
CA VAL A 345 2.10 -43.34 -21.47
C VAL A 345 1.96 -43.02 -19.98
N ALA A 346 2.46 -43.89 -19.09
CA ALA A 346 2.37 -43.70 -17.65
C ALA A 346 3.17 -42.47 -17.18
N GLY A 347 4.35 -42.24 -17.75
CA GLY A 347 5.14 -41.03 -17.50
C GLY A 347 4.38 -39.77 -17.90
N ALA A 348 3.78 -39.75 -19.10
CA ALA A 348 2.99 -38.62 -19.57
C ALA A 348 1.78 -38.32 -18.65
N LEU A 349 1.06 -39.35 -18.21
CA LEU A 349 -0.07 -39.21 -17.28
C LEU A 349 0.38 -38.67 -15.92
N ALA A 350 1.45 -39.24 -15.34
CA ALA A 350 1.99 -38.78 -14.06
C ALA A 350 2.51 -37.33 -14.14
N GLY A 351 3.20 -36.98 -15.23
CA GLY A 351 3.64 -35.61 -15.48
C GLY A 351 2.48 -34.63 -15.63
N ALA A 352 1.42 -35.01 -16.35
CA ALA A 352 0.22 -34.18 -16.49
C ALA A 352 -0.47 -33.94 -15.13
N VAL A 353 -0.61 -34.97 -14.29
CA VAL A 353 -1.16 -34.83 -12.93
C VAL A 353 -0.27 -33.93 -12.07
N ALA A 354 1.05 -34.13 -12.10
CA ALA A 354 2.00 -33.29 -11.36
C ALA A 354 1.96 -31.82 -11.81
N HIS A 355 1.84 -31.57 -13.12
CA HIS A 355 1.66 -30.23 -13.67
C HIS A 355 0.34 -29.60 -13.25
N MET A 356 -0.78 -30.33 -13.24
CA MET A 356 -2.06 -29.79 -12.77
C MET A 356 -1.99 -29.38 -11.29
N ILE A 357 -1.32 -30.17 -10.45
CA ILE A 357 -1.09 -29.82 -9.03
C ILE A 357 -0.19 -28.59 -8.91
N ALA A 358 0.88 -28.52 -9.69
CA ALA A 358 1.79 -27.38 -9.73
C ALA A 358 1.07 -26.08 -10.14
N VAL A 359 0.24 -26.13 -11.18
CA VAL A 359 -0.52 -24.98 -11.69
C VAL A 359 -1.64 -24.59 -10.73
N GLY A 360 -2.41 -25.53 -10.19
CA GLY A 360 -3.51 -25.24 -9.25
C GLY A 360 -3.05 -24.68 -7.90
N SER A 361 -1.75 -24.74 -7.63
CA SER A 361 -1.16 -24.11 -6.45
C SER A 361 -0.59 -22.72 -6.72
N GLU A 362 -0.44 -22.25 -7.96
CA GLU A 362 -0.13 -20.84 -8.26
C GLU A 362 -1.40 -19.98 -8.24
#